data_AF-A0A2A4WVJ3-F1
#
_entry.id   AF-A0A2A4WVJ3-F1
#
_cell.length_a   1.000
_cell.length_b   1.000
_cell.length_c   1.000
_cell.angle_alpha   90.00
_cell.angle_beta   90.00
_cell.angle_gamma   90.00
#
_symmetry.space_group_name_H-M   'P 1'
#
loop_
_entity.id
_entity.type
_entity.pdbx_description
1 polymer ?
#
loop_
_entity_poly.entity_id
_entity_poly.type
_entity_poly.pdbx_seq_one_letter_code
_entity_poly.pdbx_strand_id
1 'polypeptide(L)' 'MNTILSFFSEVQIEFGKIIWPKRNEFLGSTIVVCILILFFAVILGGMDAFFGAVLKKLF' A
#
# COMPACT_ATOMS: atom_id res chain seq x y z
N MET A 1 -0.11 -33.73 -24.01
CA MET A 1 0.95 -33.10 -23.21
C MET A 1 0.85 -31.61 -23.45
N ASN A 2 0.15 -30.88 -22.59
CA ASN A 2 -0.19 -29.47 -22.82
C ASN A 2 0.92 -28.62 -22.21
N THR A 3 1.75 -28.01 -23.04
CA THR A 3 2.90 -27.16 -22.69
C THR A 3 2.55 -26.06 -21.68
N ILE A 4 1.30 -25.58 -21.70
CA ILE A 4 0.81 -24.57 -20.76
C ILE A 4 0.84 -25.06 -19.31
N LEU A 5 0.48 -26.32 -19.04
CA LEU A 5 0.47 -26.87 -17.67
C LEU A 5 1.90 -26.99 -17.10
N SER A 6 2.89 -27.31 -17.93
CA SER A 6 4.30 -27.33 -17.51
C SER A 6 4.84 -25.92 -17.24
N PHE A 7 4.45 -24.92 -18.04
CA PHE A 7 4.86 -23.53 -17.80
C PHE A 7 4.35 -22.98 -16.46
N PHE A 8 3.08 -23.22 -16.10
CA PHE A 8 2.56 -22.79 -14.79
C PHE A 8 3.27 -23.50 -13.62
N SER A 9 3.61 -24.78 -13.78
CA SER A 9 4.37 -25.54 -12.78
C SER A 9 5.79 -24.97 -12.60
N GLU A 10 6.48 -24.64 -13.69
CA GLU A 10 7.82 -24.03 -13.64
C GLU A 10 7.79 -22.65 -13.00
N VAL A 11 6.79 -21.81 -13.33
CA VAL A 11 6.61 -20.49 -12.72
C VAL A 11 6.39 -20.63 -11.21
N GLN A 12 5.56 -21.57 -10.76
CA GLN A 12 5.36 -21.79 -9.32
C GLN A 12 6.65 -22.19 -8.58
N ILE A 13 7.52 -22.98 -9.23
CA ILE A 13 8.81 -23.38 -8.68
C ILE A 13 9.77 -22.19 -8.58
N GLU A 14 9.87 -21.35 -9.61
CA GLU A 14 10.68 -20.13 -9.61
C GLU A 14 10.15 -19.10 -8.59
N PHE A 15 8.83 -18.98 -8.45
CA PHE A 15 8.20 -18.14 -7.42
C PHE A 15 8.55 -18.58 -6.00
N GLY A 16 8.82 -19.87 -5.78
CA GLY A 16 9.29 -20.41 -4.51
C GLY A 16 10.75 -20.07 -4.18
N LYS A 17 11.57 -19.74 -5.19
CA LYS A 17 12.95 -19.25 -5.00
C LYS A 17 13.00 -17.77 -4.63
N ILE A 18 11.87 -17.05 -4.77
CA ILE A 18 11.76 -15.65 -4.36
C ILE A 18 11.84 -15.60 -2.84
N ILE A 19 12.85 -14.91 -2.34
CA ILE A 19 13.09 -14.72 -0.92
C ILE A 19 12.07 -13.68 -0.43
N TRP A 20 10.88 -14.13 -0.05
CA TRP A 20 9.87 -13.24 0.53
C TRP A 20 10.34 -12.74 1.89
N PRO A 21 10.14 -11.45 2.19
CA PRO A 21 10.47 -10.91 3.50
C PRO A 21 9.72 -11.70 4.59
N LYS A 22 10.37 -11.91 5.72
CA LYS A 22 9.75 -12.61 6.86
C LYS A 22 8.49 -11.84 7.27
N ARG A 23 7.44 -12.56 7.66
CA ARG A 23 6.12 -11.99 8.00
C ARG A 23 6.19 -10.80 8.96
N ASN A 24 7.16 -10.81 9.88
CA ASN A 24 7.39 -9.73 10.84
C ASN A 24 7.87 -8.42 10.19
N GLU A 25 8.72 -8.49 9.17
CA GLU A 25 9.19 -7.29 8.43
C GLU A 25 8.07 -6.70 7.59
N PHE A 26 7.25 -7.56 6.96
CA PHE A 26 6.09 -7.14 6.17
C PHE A 26 5.02 -6.44 7.05
N LEU A 27 4.77 -6.95 8.25
CA LEU A 27 3.88 -6.32 9.23
C LEU A 27 4.46 -4.99 9.73
N GLY A 28 5.76 -4.97 10.05
CA GLY A 28 6.45 -3.76 10.47
C GLY A 28 6.37 -2.64 9.44
N SER A 29 6.64 -2.93 8.16
CA SER A 29 6.55 -1.94 7.08
C SER A 29 5.12 -1.45 6.88
N THR A 30 4.11 -2.33 7.00
CA THR A 30 2.71 -1.95 6.83
C THR A 30 2.24 -1.02 7.95
N ILE A 31 2.62 -1.29 9.21
CA ILE A 31 2.26 -0.43 10.35
C ILE A 31 2.83 0.98 10.18
N VAL A 32 4.09 1.10 9.76
CA VAL A 32 4.71 2.40 9.49
C VAL A 32 3.96 3.16 8.40
N VAL A 33 3.59 2.48 7.31
CA VAL A 33 2.80 3.08 6.22
C VAL A 33 1.42 3.51 6.70
N CYS A 34 0.73 2.71 7.52
CA CYS A 34 -0.57 3.09 8.09
C CYS A 34 -0.48 4.36 8.94
N ILE A 35 0.56 4.50 9.78
CA ILE A 35 0.79 5.70 10.60
C ILE A 35 1.05 6.91 9.70
N LEU A 36 1.87 6.74 8.66
CA LEU A 36 2.20 7.80 7.72
C LEU A 36 0.95 8.30 6.96
N ILE A 37 0.10 7.38 6.49
CA ILE A 37 -1.15 7.72 5.80
C ILE A 37 -2.09 8.47 6.74
N LEU A 38 -2.24 8.03 7.99
CA LEU A 38 -3.04 8.71 9.00
C LEU A 38 -2.54 10.14 9.24
N PHE A 39 -1.23 10.34 9.34
CA PHE A 39 -0.63 11.66 9.52
C PHE A 39 -0.96 12.61 8.34
N PHE A 40 -0.76 12.14 7.10
CA PHE A 40 -1.11 12.95 5.92
C PHE A 40 -2.61 13.21 5.80
N ALA A 41 -3.45 12.23 6.14
CA ALA A 41 -4.91 12.38 6.12
C ALA A 41 -5.38 13.51 7.07
N VAL A 42 -4.78 13.62 8.25
CA VAL A 42 -5.08 14.72 9.20
C VAL A 42 -4.65 16.07 8.64
N ILE A 43 -3.46 16.15 8.05
CA ILE A 43 -2.94 17.42 7.48
C ILE A 43 -3.81 17.86 6.29
N LEU A 44 -4.03 16.97 5.33
CA LEU A 44 -4.81 17.29 4.14
C LEU A 44 -6.27 17.58 4.50
N GLY A 45 -6.90 16.74 5.32
CA GLY A 45 -8.28 16.96 5.76
C GLY A 45 -8.45 18.24 6.57
N GLY A 46 -7.49 18.58 7.44
CA GLY A 46 -7.49 19.85 8.16
C GLY A 46 -7.32 21.05 7.22
N MET A 47 -6.45 20.92 6.22
CA MET A 47 -6.23 21.94 5.21
C MET A 47 -7.47 22.16 4.34
N ASP A 48 -8.12 21.09 3.87
CA ASP A 48 -9.34 21.16 3.07
C ASP A 48 -10.49 21.80 3.86
N ALA A 49 -10.64 21.45 5.14
CA ALA A 49 -11.63 22.05 6.03
C ALA A 49 -11.36 23.55 6.25
N PHE A 50 -10.08 23.92 6.45
CA PHE A 50 -9.67 25.31 6.63
C PHE A 50 -9.93 26.13 5.37
N PHE A 51 -9.46 25.68 4.21
CA PHE A 51 -9.68 26.38 2.94
C PHE A 51 -11.18 26.47 2.60
N GLY A 52 -11.95 25.40 2.82
CA GLY A 52 -13.40 25.43 2.61
C GLY A 52 -14.10 26.46 3.51
N ALA A 53 -13.73 26.54 4.78
CA ALA A 53 -14.28 27.53 5.72
C ALA A 53 -13.90 28.97 5.34
N VAL A 54 -12.65 29.20 4.91
CA VAL A 54 -12.17 30.52 4.47
C VAL A 54 -12.90 30.96 3.20
N LEU A 55 -12.99 30.09 2.19
CA LEU A 55 -13.67 30.39 0.93
C LEU A 55 -15.15 30.70 1.13
N LYS A 56 -15.86 29.91 1.97
CA LYS A 56 -17.27 30.14 2.32
C LYS A 56 -17.52 31.46 3.05
N LYS A 57 -16.50 32.00 3.73
CA LYS A 57 -16.60 33.29 4.43
C LYS A 57 -16.29 34.48 3.50
N LEU A 58 -15.59 34.23 2.40
CA LEU A 58 -15.07 35.26 1.50
C LEU A 58 -16.00 35.49 0.28
N PHE A 59 -16.71 34.45 -0.16
CA PHE A 59 -17.82 34.51 -1.13
C PHE A 59 -19.17 34.40 -0.42
#